data_AF-A0A7W9GM55-F1
#
_entry.id   AF-A0A7W9GM55-F1
#
_cell.length_a   1.000
_cell.length_b   1.000
_cell.length_c   1.000
_cell.angle_alpha   90.00
_cell.angle_beta   90.00
_cell.angle_gamma   90.00
#
_symmetry.space_group_name_H-M   'P 1'
#
loop_
_entity.id
_entity.type
_entity.pdbx_description
1 polymer ?
#
loop_
_entity_poly.entity_id
_entity_poly.type
_entity_poly.pdbx_seq_one_letter_code
_entity_poly.pdbx_strand_id
1 'polypeptide(L)'
;MSQPAQLPRRFALHRRYDVTGVSGTGIVAYGTQYPTGRTTLAWCCSDVQSVAVYDDIDHVTAIHGHGGLTEIRWIDPPLSTEPATTSAHPTGVTVLSGRARCATAAQQTA
;
A
#
# COMPACT_ATOMS: atom_id res chain seq x y z
N MET A 1 -26.28 -15.89 -9.32
CA MET A 1 -25.24 -15.30 -10.21
C MET A 1 -24.14 -14.82 -9.29
N SER A 2 -22.92 -15.36 -9.36
CA SER A 2 -21.81 -14.86 -8.55
C SER A 2 -21.41 -13.49 -9.07
N GLN A 3 -21.44 -12.46 -8.21
CA GLN A 3 -20.79 -11.20 -8.53
C GLN A 3 -19.30 -11.46 -8.84
N PRO A 4 -18.69 -10.74 -9.79
CA PRO A 4 -17.25 -10.81 -9.97
C PRO A 4 -16.58 -10.47 -8.64
N ALA A 5 -15.64 -11.31 -8.23
CA ALA A 5 -14.92 -11.09 -6.98
C ALA A 5 -14.23 -9.71 -7.04
N GLN A 6 -14.59 -8.84 -6.11
CA GLN A 6 -13.93 -7.54 -5.97
C GLN A 6 -12.44 -7.79 -5.66
N LEU A 7 -11.55 -7.10 -6.38
CA LEU A 7 -10.12 -7.23 -6.10
C LEU A 7 -9.75 -6.43 -4.84
N PRO A 8 -8.77 -6.88 -4.04
CA PRO A 8 -8.23 -6.08 -2.95
C PRO A 8 -7.66 -4.75 -3.45
N ARG A 9 -7.84 -3.68 -2.67
CA ARG A 9 -7.39 -2.33 -2.98
C ARG A 9 -6.08 -2.02 -2.27
N ARG A 10 -5.10 -1.49 -3.00
CA ARG A 10 -3.76 -1.18 -2.50
C ARG A 10 -3.66 0.27 -2.04
N PHE A 11 -2.86 0.50 -1.02
CA PHE A 11 -2.54 1.83 -0.53
C PHE A 11 -1.09 1.93 -0.04
N ALA A 12 -0.64 3.15 0.17
CA ALA A 12 0.60 3.47 0.88
C ALA A 12 0.30 4.37 2.09
N LEU A 13 1.06 4.20 3.17
CA LEU A 13 1.08 5.18 4.26
C LEU A 13 2.12 6.24 3.98
N HIS A 14 1.64 7.48 3.87
CA HIS A 14 2.50 8.65 3.66
C HIS A 14 2.58 9.47 4.94
N ARG A 15 3.76 9.47 5.56
CA ARG A 15 4.10 10.21 6.79
C ARG A 15 4.61 11.60 6.42
N ARG A 16 3.85 12.64 6.73
CA ARG A 16 4.28 14.05 6.54
C ARG A 16 5.24 14.50 7.63
N TYR A 17 5.07 14.02 8.86
CA TYR A 17 5.92 14.37 9.99
C TYR A 17 6.16 13.18 10.91
N ASP A 18 7.42 12.92 11.25
CA ASP A 18 7.80 11.80 12.11
C ASP A 18 8.05 12.28 13.55
N VAL A 19 6.99 12.31 14.36
CA VAL A 19 7.07 12.76 15.76
C VAL A 19 7.90 11.84 16.65
N THR A 20 8.13 10.59 16.25
CA THR A 20 8.87 9.60 17.05
C THR A 20 10.34 9.51 16.65
N GLY A 21 10.70 9.96 15.44
CA GLY A 21 12.06 9.83 14.89
C GLY A 21 12.45 8.38 14.55
N VAL A 22 11.47 7.48 14.34
CA VAL A 22 11.70 6.05 14.13
C VAL A 22 11.52 5.66 12.67
N SER A 23 10.47 6.15 12.02
CA SER A 23 10.08 5.68 10.68
C SER A 23 10.53 6.63 9.56
N GLY A 24 10.96 7.84 9.89
CA GLY A 24 11.19 8.91 8.92
C GLY A 24 9.89 9.40 8.28
N THR A 25 10.06 10.24 7.26
CA THR A 25 8.97 10.85 6.48
C THR A 25 8.87 10.24 5.07
N GLY A 26 7.75 10.47 4.39
CA GLY A 26 7.48 9.93 3.05
C GLY A 26 6.70 8.62 3.12
N ILE A 27 6.94 7.71 2.19
CA ILE A 27 6.26 6.40 2.18
C ILE A 27 6.92 5.47 3.18
N VAL A 28 6.18 5.14 4.24
CA VAL A 28 6.69 4.34 5.37
C VAL A 28 6.19 2.90 5.37
N ALA A 29 5.06 2.64 4.69
CA ALA A 29 4.50 1.31 4.56
C ALA A 29 3.60 1.20 3.32
N TYR A 30 3.38 -0.02 2.87
CA TYR A 30 2.37 -0.38 1.87
C TYR A 30 1.31 -1.28 2.49
N GLY A 31 0.09 -1.23 1.97
CA GLY A 31 -0.98 -2.08 2.48
C GLY A 31 -2.00 -2.47 1.42
N THR A 32 -2.84 -3.42 1.79
CA THR A 32 -3.92 -3.95 0.97
C THR A 32 -5.18 -4.09 1.83
N GLN A 33 -6.28 -3.49 1.41
CA GLN A 33 -7.61 -3.71 1.95
C GLN A 33 -8.33 -4.75 1.10
N TYR A 34 -8.71 -5.87 1.72
CA TYR A 34 -9.49 -6.92 1.07
C TYR A 34 -10.97 -6.52 1.01
N PRO A 35 -11.78 -7.11 0.10
CA PRO A 35 -13.22 -6.83 0.03
C PRO A 35 -13.98 -7.11 1.33
N THR A 36 -13.43 -7.97 2.19
CA THR A 36 -13.97 -8.26 3.52
C THR A 36 -13.74 -7.14 4.54
N GLY A 37 -13.04 -6.06 4.16
CA GLY A 37 -12.62 -4.98 5.05
C GLY A 37 -11.24 -5.23 5.67
N ARG A 38 -10.89 -6.51 5.94
CA ARG A 38 -9.58 -6.93 6.48
C ARG A 38 -8.45 -6.21 5.75
N THR A 39 -7.44 -5.80 6.49
CA THR A 39 -6.36 -4.97 5.94
C THR A 39 -5.00 -5.49 6.35
N THR A 40 -4.06 -5.57 5.41
CA THR A 40 -2.65 -5.86 5.68
C THR A 40 -1.80 -4.60 5.52
N LEU A 41 -0.73 -4.50 6.31
CA LEU A 41 0.24 -3.41 6.25
C LEU A 41 1.66 -3.98 6.38
N ALA A 42 2.55 -3.61 5.47
CA ALA A 42 3.94 -4.02 5.44
C ALA A 42 4.85 -2.77 5.51
N TRP A 43 5.71 -2.72 6.52
CA TRP A 43 6.64 -1.62 6.73
C TRP A 43 7.83 -1.69 5.78
N CYS A 44 8.25 -0.54 5.22
CA CYS A 44 9.34 -0.48 4.23
C CYS A 44 10.45 0.54 4.56
N CYS A 45 10.38 1.25 5.68
CA CYS A 45 11.31 2.32 6.03
C CYS A 45 12.20 2.04 7.25
N SER A 46 12.21 0.80 7.78
CA SER A 46 13.00 0.38 8.94
C SER A 46 13.84 -0.85 8.62
N ASP A 47 14.96 -1.01 9.32
CA ASP A 47 15.78 -2.23 9.31
C ASP A 47 14.99 -3.45 9.83
N VAL A 48 13.98 -3.20 10.66
CA VAL A 48 13.06 -4.24 11.15
C VAL A 48 11.81 -4.24 10.27
N GLN A 49 11.68 -5.27 9.44
CA GLN A 49 10.52 -5.47 8.59
C GLN A 49 9.45 -6.26 9.34
N SER A 50 8.20 -5.79 9.27
CA SER A 50 7.05 -6.52 9.82
C SER A 50 5.82 -6.35 8.93
N VAL A 51 4.93 -7.33 8.98
CA VAL A 51 3.62 -7.31 8.34
C VAL A 51 2.56 -7.49 9.41
N ALA A 52 1.60 -6.57 9.46
CA ALA A 52 0.48 -6.60 10.40
C ALA A 52 -0.85 -6.82 9.67
N VAL A 53 -1.80 -7.42 10.38
CA VAL A 53 -3.17 -7.63 9.92
C VAL A 53 -4.12 -6.86 10.84
N TYR A 54 -5.06 -6.14 10.25
CA TYR A 54 -6.07 -5.34 10.93
C TYR A 54 -7.47 -5.80 10.51
N ASP A 55 -8.46 -5.53 11.36
CA ASP A 55 -9.86 -5.83 11.06
C ASP A 55 -10.38 -4.95 9.91
N ASP A 56 -9.96 -3.69 9.86
CA ASP A 56 -10.29 -2.74 8.79
C ASP A 56 -9.20 -1.65 8.62
N ILE A 57 -9.45 -0.73 7.69
CA ILE A 57 -8.56 0.40 7.38
C ILE A 57 -8.63 1.53 8.41
N ASP A 58 -9.72 1.61 9.16
CA ASP A 58 -9.91 2.63 10.19
C ASP A 58 -9.00 2.33 11.39
N HIS A 59 -8.81 1.04 11.73
CA HIS A 59 -7.80 0.62 12.68
C HIS A 59 -6.37 1.02 12.28
N VAL A 60 -6.04 0.95 10.99
CA VAL A 60 -4.73 1.43 10.49
C VAL A 60 -4.58 2.93 10.74
N THR A 61 -5.63 3.71 10.49
CA THR A 61 -5.63 5.17 10.68
C THR A 61 -5.61 5.55 12.15
N ALA A 62 -6.38 4.85 12.99
CA ALA A 62 -6.44 5.09 14.43
C ALA A 62 -5.07 4.89 15.10
N ILE A 63 -4.34 3.85 14.70
CA ILE A 63 -3.03 3.51 15.28
C ILE A 63 -1.90 4.34 14.65
N HIS A 64 -1.88 4.47 13.32
CA HIS A 64 -0.73 5.03 12.59
C HIS A 64 -0.95 6.44 12.05
N GLY A 65 -2.17 6.98 12.11
CA GLY A 65 -2.53 8.27 11.52
C GLY A 65 -1.89 9.47 12.23
N HIS A 66 -1.54 9.34 13.52
CA HIS A 66 -0.88 10.37 14.33
C HIS A 66 -1.51 11.77 14.15
N GLY A 67 -2.83 11.90 14.37
CA GLY A 67 -3.54 13.17 14.23
C GLY A 67 -3.55 13.74 12.80
N GLY A 68 -3.43 12.86 11.80
CA GLY A 68 -3.36 13.23 10.39
C GLY A 68 -1.94 13.49 9.88
N LEU A 69 -0.90 13.29 10.69
CA LEU A 69 0.50 13.38 10.25
C LEU A 69 0.94 12.19 9.39
N THR A 70 0.21 11.08 9.44
CA THR A 70 0.27 10.00 8.45
C THR A 70 -1.07 9.89 7.77
N GLU A 71 -1.06 9.78 6.44
CA GLU A 71 -2.26 9.63 5.64
C GLU A 71 -2.21 8.37 4.79
N ILE A 72 -3.38 7.79 4.52
CA ILE A 72 -3.53 6.71 3.55
C ILE A 72 -3.62 7.32 2.16
N ARG A 73 -2.76 6.86 1.25
CA ARG A 73 -2.82 7.17 -0.18
C ARG A 73 -3.23 5.93 -0.95
N TRP A 74 -4.45 5.93 -1.48
CA TRP A 74 -4.93 4.86 -2.34
C TRP A 74 -4.16 4.86 -3.67
N ILE A 75 -3.67 3.68 -4.06
CA ILE A 75 -2.93 3.47 -5.31
C ILE A 75 -3.90 3.13 -6.44
N ASP A 76 -4.89 2.31 -6.13
CA ASP A 76 -5.91 1.92 -7.10
C ASP A 76 -6.99 3.02 -7.20
N PRO A 77 -7.47 3.31 -8.43
CA PRO A 77 -8.58 4.23 -8.60
C PRO A 77 -9.82 3.71 -7.86
N PRO A 78 -10.75 4.60 -7.45
CA PRO A 78 -12.02 4.17 -6.92
C PRO A 78 -12.72 3.26 -7.94
N LEU A 79 -13.45 2.26 -7.46
CA LEU A 79 -14.24 1.41 -8.34
C LEU A 79 -15.19 2.29 -9.15
N SER A 80 -14.98 2.34 -10.46
CA SER A 80 -15.84 3.07 -11.38
C SER A 80 -17.24 2.44 -11.32
N THR A 81 -18.24 3.20 -10.88
CA THR A 81 -19.65 2.80 -10.96
C THR A 81 -20.13 3.06 -12.39
N GLU A 82 -19.57 2.34 -13.37
CA GLU A 82 -20.11 2.33 -14.72
C GLU A 82 -20.96 1.07 -14.89
N PRO A 83 -22.17 1.15 -15.48
CA PRO A 83 -22.93 -0.04 -15.83
C PRO A 83 -22.07 -0.90 -16.76
N ALA A 84 -21.92 -2.17 -16.42
CA ALA A 84 -21.06 -3.15 -17.08
C ALA A 84 -21.28 -3.16 -18.60
N THR A 85 -20.53 -2.33 -19.31
CA THR A 85 -20.46 -2.34 -20.75
C THR A 85 -19.23 -3.15 -21.08
N THR A 86 -19.44 -4.33 -21.67
CA THR A 86 -18.43 -5.31 -22.09
C THR A 86 -17.12 -4.66 -22.49
N SER A 87 -16.12 -4.72 -21.62
CA SER A 87 -14.73 -4.47 -21.97
C SER A 87 -14.01 -5.81 -22.00
N ALA A 88 -13.59 -6.20 -23.19
CA ALA A 88 -12.81 -7.40 -23.45
C ALA A 88 -11.63 -7.51 -22.47
N HIS A 89 -11.46 -8.70 -21.91
CA HIS A 89 -10.38 -9.04 -20.99
C HIS A 89 -9.05 -9.13 -21.79
N PRO A 90 -8.04 -8.27 -21.55
CA PRO A 90 -6.70 -8.60 -21.99
C PRO A 90 -6.13 -9.62 -20.99
N THR A 91 -6.14 -10.89 -21.40
CA THR A 91 -5.42 -11.97 -20.71
C THR A 91 -3.92 -11.68 -20.84
N GLY A 92 -3.35 -10.99 -19.87
CA GLY A 92 -1.94 -10.58 -19.93
C GLY A 92 -1.37 -10.20 -18.57
N VAL A 93 -1.37 -11.14 -17.61
CA VAL A 93 -0.46 -11.03 -16.47
C VAL A 93 0.91 -11.51 -16.92
N THR A 94 1.79 -10.57 -17.27
CA THR A 94 3.23 -10.87 -17.39
C THR A 94 3.84 -10.83 -15.99
N VAL A 95 4.19 -12.01 -15.47
CA VAL A 95 5.02 -12.11 -14.26
C VAL A 95 6.43 -11.65 -14.62
N LEU A 96 6.79 -10.40 -14.28
CA LEU A 96 8.20 -9.99 -14.31
C LEU A 96 8.92 -10.70 -13.16
N SER A 97 9.59 -11.80 -13.46
CA SER A 97 10.61 -12.36 -12.56
C SER A 97 11.85 -11.49 -12.65
N GLY A 98 11.92 -10.46 -11.82
CA GLY A 98 13.07 -9.57 -11.72
C GLY A 98 13.24 -9.08 -10.30
N ARG A 99 14.17 -9.67 -9.54
CA ARG A 99 14.66 -9.10 -8.28
C ARG A 99 15.35 -7.77 -8.60
N ALA A 100 14.61 -6.66 -8.53
CA ALA A 100 15.19 -5.34 -8.49
C ALA A 100 15.90 -5.18 -7.14
N ARG A 101 17.21 -5.41 -7.11
CA ARG A 101 18.08 -4.90 -6.05
C ARG A 101 18.32 -3.44 -6.39
N CYS A 102 17.82 -2.52 -5.58
CA CYS A 102 18.19 -1.12 -5.69
C CYS A 102 19.71 -1.01 -5.49
N ALA A 103 20.40 -0.46 -6.49
CA ALA A 103 21.82 -0.18 -6.44
C ALA A 103 22.10 0.95 -5.45
N THR A 104 22.97 0.71 -4.48
CA THR A 104 23.50 1.75 -3.60
C THR A 104 24.55 2.54 -4.37
N ALA A 105 24.30 3.83 -4.61
CA ALA A 105 25.32 4.75 -5.09
C ALA A 105 26.28 5.05 -3.93
N ALA A 106 27.51 4.52 -4.01
CA ALA A 106 28.60 4.93 -3.13
C ALA A 106 29.11 6.31 -3.60
N GLN A 107 28.96 7.32 -2.75
CA GLN A 107 29.62 8.61 -2.92
C GLN A 107 31.13 8.41 -2.79
N GLN A 108 31.89 8.81 -3.82
CA GLN A 108 33.34 8.94 -3.77
C GLN A 108 33.67 10.26 -3.07
N THR A 109 34.42 10.20 -1.97
CA THR A 109 35.11 11.37 -1.43
C THR A 109 36.53 11.43 -2.01
N ALA A 110 36.94 12.65 -2.36
CA ALA A 110 38.27 13.01 -2.83
C ALA A 110 39.35 12.80 -1.76
#